data_AF-A0A1V5LZ84-F1
#
_entry.id   AF-A0A1V5LZ84-F1
#
_cell.length_a   1.000
_cell.length_b   1.000
_cell.length_c   1.000
_cell.angle_alpha   90.00
_cell.angle_beta   90.00
_cell.angle_gamma   90.00
#
_symmetry.space_group_name_H-M   'P 1'
#
loop_
_entity.id
_entity.type
_entity.pdbx_description
1 polymer ?
#
loop_
_entity_poly.entity_id
_entity_poly.type
_entity_poly.pdbx_seq_one_letter_code
_entity_poly.pdbx_strand_id
1 'polypeptide(L)'
;MLTLSDETWRQLIFGDVQSHGALAVLPIMAELPTGPDYLTLSEALAAGTLVITEINEGGSVPELAVMNEGDLPVLLLDGEELAGAKQNRVVNTTILLKEHSKTVIPVSCVEQGRWHYASREFQDSGNVMAANLRARKGRAVSESLASNGRRASNQGDVWAGVEEMACSFQVTSDTGAMRDVYAHVEHDLTALLRAFTPVPGQRGIAVFIGGRVAGVEYLSQPRAFAKVFEKLLRSYALDALRLRKPGSGTADPEQARQFLATIATSAIKSYDALGYGREHRIAGAEAHGAALTVDDALVHLSLIGTAPIDGGDETTVPFPRSYWVRPGQLLAGCYPGAPGPREASRKLRGMLDAGIRAVVNLMEPEETDHQGRPFIPYEDHLYRLASERDIAVTCLRLPIPDQCVPTRDTMRQILDAIDAFLENGTPTFIHCWGGKGRTGTVVGCWLARHGLANGDDALRMVQHLRRNDPTAHQPSPENGIQCNMVRSWQPGE
;
A
#
# COMPACT_ATOMS: atom_id res chain seq x y z
N MET A 1 -26.23 6.88 -22.04
CA MET A 1 -24.93 6.33 -21.65
C MET A 1 -24.24 7.22 -20.64
N LEU A 2 -24.23 6.78 -19.38
CA LEU A 2 -23.57 7.49 -18.29
C LEU A 2 -22.05 7.56 -18.56
N THR A 3 -21.49 8.76 -18.48
CA THR A 3 -20.06 9.00 -18.62
C THR A 3 -19.45 9.26 -17.25
N LEU A 4 -18.27 8.68 -16.98
CA LEU A 4 -17.49 8.97 -15.77
C LEU A 4 -16.84 10.35 -15.92
N SER A 5 -17.64 11.40 -15.78
CA SER A 5 -17.31 12.79 -16.10
C SER A 5 -17.58 13.72 -14.92
N ASP A 6 -17.08 14.95 -15.01
CA ASP A 6 -17.33 16.00 -14.02
C ASP A 6 -18.82 16.23 -13.74
N GLU A 7 -19.68 16.06 -14.75
CA GLU A 7 -21.14 16.19 -14.59
C GLU A 7 -21.71 15.12 -13.67
N THR A 8 -21.23 13.88 -13.78
CA THR A 8 -21.61 12.78 -12.89
C THR A 8 -21.15 13.05 -11.45
N TRP A 9 -19.94 13.58 -11.28
CA TRP A 9 -19.38 13.86 -9.94
C TRP A 9 -20.05 15.03 -9.23
N ARG A 10 -20.60 16.01 -9.97
CA ARG A 10 -21.40 17.10 -9.40
C ARG A 10 -22.72 16.64 -8.79
N GLN A 11 -23.24 15.48 -9.22
CA GLN A 11 -24.45 14.88 -8.64
C GLN A 11 -24.20 14.14 -7.32
N LEU A 12 -22.92 14.04 -6.90
CA LEU A 12 -22.55 13.53 -5.59
C LEU A 12 -22.61 14.65 -4.55
N ILE A 13 -23.46 14.45 -3.55
CA ILE A 13 -23.71 15.38 -2.45
C ILE A 13 -23.06 14.81 -1.19
N PHE A 14 -22.18 15.57 -0.56
CA PHE A 14 -21.52 15.16 0.68
C PHE A 14 -22.39 15.53 1.89
N GLY A 15 -22.61 14.56 2.78
CA GLY A 15 -23.23 14.78 4.08
C GLY A 15 -22.23 15.28 5.14
N ASP A 16 -22.68 15.34 6.38
CA ASP A 16 -21.87 15.79 7.51
C ASP A 16 -20.70 14.84 7.80
N VAL A 17 -19.54 15.43 8.10
CA VAL A 17 -18.33 14.67 8.44
C VAL A 17 -18.52 13.87 9.74
N GLN A 18 -18.09 12.61 9.70
CA GLN A 18 -17.89 11.79 10.89
C GLN A 18 -16.39 11.51 11.02
N SER A 19 -15.82 11.69 12.21
CA SER A 19 -14.38 11.54 12.42
C SER A 19 -14.03 10.93 13.78
N HIS A 20 -12.96 10.12 13.79
CA HIS A 20 -12.39 9.56 15.00
C HIS A 20 -10.92 9.19 14.78
N GLY A 21 -10.04 9.67 15.66
CA GLY A 21 -8.60 9.52 15.48
C GLY A 21 -8.12 10.11 14.16
N ALA A 22 -7.33 9.35 13.41
CA ALA A 22 -6.83 9.74 12.09
C ALA A 22 -7.83 9.50 10.94
N LEU A 23 -8.96 8.82 11.20
CA LEU A 23 -9.95 8.46 10.20
C LEU A 23 -11.11 9.47 10.20
N ALA A 24 -11.50 9.92 9.01
CA ALA A 24 -12.73 10.67 8.81
C ALA A 24 -13.45 10.20 7.54
N VAL A 25 -14.78 10.32 7.52
CA VAL A 25 -15.60 9.98 6.37
C VAL A 25 -16.60 11.08 6.07
N LEU A 26 -16.81 11.32 4.78
CA LEU A 26 -17.94 12.10 4.28
C LEU A 26 -18.94 11.14 3.63
N PRO A 27 -20.16 11.02 4.17
CA PRO A 27 -21.24 10.30 3.52
C PRO A 27 -21.49 10.86 2.11
N ILE A 28 -21.66 9.99 1.12
CA ILE A 28 -22.04 10.37 -0.23
C ILE A 28 -23.51 10.00 -0.44
N MET A 29 -24.29 11.03 -0.71
CA MET A 29 -25.64 10.96 -1.25
C MET A 29 -25.55 11.19 -2.76
N ALA A 30 -26.46 10.62 -3.53
CA ALA A 30 -26.44 10.81 -4.98
C ALA A 30 -27.83 10.74 -5.59
N GLU A 31 -28.07 11.61 -6.57
CA GLU A 31 -29.25 11.60 -7.44
C GLU A 31 -29.02 10.82 -8.75
N LEU A 32 -28.14 9.82 -8.71
CA LEU A 32 -27.83 8.97 -9.86
C LEU A 32 -28.84 7.81 -10.02
N PRO A 33 -29.04 7.25 -11.23
CA PRO A 33 -29.83 6.04 -11.40
C PRO A 33 -29.36 4.90 -10.50
N THR A 34 -30.29 4.13 -9.93
CA THR A 34 -29.98 2.98 -9.06
C THR A 34 -29.60 1.72 -9.85
N GLY A 35 -30.00 1.64 -11.12
CA GLY A 35 -29.78 0.47 -11.96
C GLY A 35 -30.65 -0.72 -11.53
N PRO A 36 -30.26 -1.95 -11.90
CA PRO A 36 -31.02 -3.16 -11.57
C PRO A 36 -31.06 -3.44 -10.07
N ASP A 37 -32.03 -4.27 -9.67
CA ASP A 37 -32.04 -4.85 -8.33
C ASP A 37 -31.00 -5.96 -8.17
N TYR A 38 -30.33 -5.99 -7.01
CA TYR A 38 -29.31 -6.99 -6.70
C TYR A 38 -29.15 -7.22 -5.20
N LEU A 39 -28.64 -8.40 -4.83
CA LEU A 39 -28.19 -8.72 -3.48
C LEU A 39 -26.69 -8.48 -3.34
N THR A 40 -26.24 -8.19 -2.12
CA THR A 40 -24.80 -8.24 -1.80
C THR A 40 -24.35 -9.69 -1.61
N LEU A 41 -23.04 -9.96 -1.68
CA LEU A 41 -22.45 -11.28 -1.37
C LEU A 41 -23.02 -11.86 -0.06
N SER A 42 -22.99 -11.08 1.02
CA SER A 42 -23.38 -11.52 2.35
C SER A 42 -24.87 -11.86 2.43
N GLU A 43 -25.73 -11.11 1.74
CA GLU A 43 -27.16 -11.38 1.68
C GLU A 43 -27.48 -12.66 0.89
N ALA A 44 -26.81 -12.87 -0.24
CA ALA A 44 -27.04 -14.05 -1.08
C ALA A 44 -26.52 -15.34 -0.42
N LEU A 45 -25.36 -15.28 0.27
CA LEU A 45 -24.86 -16.38 1.08
C LEU A 45 -25.79 -16.68 2.27
N ALA A 46 -26.26 -15.65 2.98
CA ALA A 46 -27.18 -15.82 4.10
C ALA A 46 -28.55 -16.38 3.67
N ALA A 47 -29.00 -16.06 2.46
CA ALA A 47 -30.20 -16.63 1.86
C ALA A 47 -30.03 -18.07 1.34
N GLY A 48 -28.79 -18.57 1.26
CA GLY A 48 -28.48 -19.88 0.71
C GLY A 48 -28.68 -19.98 -0.80
N THR A 49 -28.72 -18.84 -1.51
CA THR A 49 -28.92 -18.78 -2.98
C THR A 49 -27.61 -18.60 -3.74
N LEU A 50 -26.50 -18.44 -3.04
CA LEU A 50 -25.16 -18.34 -3.61
C LEU A 50 -24.27 -19.44 -3.06
N VAL A 51 -23.61 -20.18 -3.95
CA VAL A 51 -22.66 -21.22 -3.58
C VAL A 51 -21.32 -20.93 -4.25
N ILE A 52 -20.26 -20.91 -3.45
CA ILE A 52 -18.90 -20.62 -3.92
C ILE A 52 -18.00 -21.80 -3.58
N THR A 53 -17.34 -22.37 -4.58
CA THR A 53 -16.45 -23.53 -4.42
C THR A 53 -15.15 -23.38 -5.18
N GLU A 54 -14.19 -24.25 -4.88
CA GLU A 54 -13.11 -24.56 -5.81
C GLU A 54 -13.67 -25.05 -7.16
N ILE A 55 -12.94 -24.85 -8.26
CA ILE A 55 -13.38 -25.29 -9.59
C ILE A 55 -13.37 -26.84 -9.73
N ASN A 56 -12.59 -27.54 -8.90
CA ASN A 56 -12.50 -29.00 -8.81
C ASN A 56 -11.90 -29.42 -7.44
N GLU A 57 -11.81 -30.72 -7.17
CA GLU A 57 -11.24 -31.25 -5.90
C GLU A 57 -9.77 -30.87 -5.68
N GLY A 58 -9.02 -30.64 -6.76
CA GLY A 58 -7.63 -30.19 -6.74
C GLY A 58 -7.49 -28.73 -6.29
N GLY A 59 -8.53 -27.92 -6.44
CA GLY A 59 -8.47 -26.48 -6.26
C GLY A 59 -7.73 -25.80 -7.41
N SER A 60 -7.98 -24.50 -7.59
CA SER A 60 -7.23 -23.69 -8.56
C SER A 60 -6.99 -22.30 -8.03
N VAL A 61 -5.75 -21.83 -8.17
CA VAL A 61 -5.44 -20.40 -8.13
C VAL A 61 -5.05 -20.06 -9.57
N PRO A 62 -5.74 -19.11 -10.23
CA PRO A 62 -6.44 -17.94 -9.67
C PRO A 62 -7.98 -17.92 -9.84
N GLU A 63 -8.68 -19.05 -9.71
CA GLU A 63 -10.08 -19.17 -10.14
C GLU A 63 -10.98 -19.89 -9.13
N LEU A 64 -12.18 -19.35 -8.90
CA LEU A 64 -13.27 -20.02 -8.15
C LEU A 64 -14.50 -20.21 -9.02
N ALA A 65 -15.31 -21.22 -8.69
CA ALA A 65 -16.64 -21.38 -9.27
C ALA A 65 -17.69 -20.74 -8.35
N VAL A 66 -18.55 -19.90 -8.91
CA VAL A 66 -19.67 -19.29 -8.22
C VAL A 66 -20.96 -19.68 -8.93
N MET A 67 -21.91 -20.20 -8.16
CA MET A 67 -23.28 -20.47 -8.60
C MET A 67 -24.22 -19.50 -7.90
N ASN A 68 -24.97 -18.74 -8.68
CA ASN A 68 -26.12 -17.99 -8.20
C ASN A 68 -27.40 -18.74 -8.61
N GLU A 69 -28.07 -19.34 -7.65
CA GLU A 69 -29.35 -20.06 -7.82
C GLU A 69 -30.56 -19.18 -7.47
N GLY A 70 -30.31 -17.93 -7.04
CA GLY A 70 -31.35 -16.97 -6.70
C GLY A 70 -31.92 -16.27 -7.94
N ASP A 71 -33.07 -15.63 -7.73
CA ASP A 71 -33.79 -14.87 -8.77
C ASP A 71 -33.27 -13.44 -8.98
N LEU A 72 -32.30 -13.00 -8.18
CA LEU A 72 -31.68 -11.69 -8.28
C LEU A 72 -30.19 -11.80 -8.61
N PRO A 73 -29.65 -10.83 -9.36
CA PRO A 73 -28.21 -10.66 -9.49
C PRO A 73 -27.51 -10.49 -8.13
N VAL A 74 -26.25 -10.90 -8.05
CA VAL A 74 -25.43 -10.78 -6.83
C VAL A 74 -24.19 -9.94 -7.11
N LEU A 75 -24.00 -8.88 -6.31
CA LEU A 75 -22.84 -8.01 -6.39
C LEU A 75 -21.70 -8.56 -5.52
N LEU A 76 -20.61 -8.97 -6.18
CA LEU A 76 -19.33 -9.33 -5.56
C LEU A 76 -18.38 -8.13 -5.70
N LEU A 77 -17.82 -7.66 -4.59
CA LEU A 77 -16.98 -6.46 -4.59
C LEU A 77 -15.50 -6.78 -4.83
N ASP A 78 -14.80 -5.81 -5.41
CA ASP A 78 -13.36 -5.92 -5.61
C ASP A 78 -12.63 -5.95 -4.25
N GLY A 79 -11.84 -7.00 -4.01
CA GLY A 79 -11.10 -7.19 -2.76
C GLY A 79 -11.90 -7.80 -1.61
N GLU A 80 -13.17 -8.16 -1.81
CA GLU A 80 -13.98 -8.86 -0.80
C GLU A 80 -13.37 -10.24 -0.49
N GLU A 81 -13.12 -10.54 0.79
CA GLU A 81 -12.49 -11.79 1.22
C GLU A 81 -13.53 -12.91 1.37
N LEU A 82 -13.27 -14.01 0.66
CA LEU A 82 -13.96 -15.28 0.71
C LEU A 82 -13.13 -16.24 1.57
N ALA A 83 -13.68 -16.66 2.72
CA ALA A 83 -12.99 -17.51 3.68
C ALA A 83 -13.40 -18.98 3.55
N GLY A 84 -12.45 -19.89 3.76
CA GLY A 84 -12.71 -21.34 3.76
C GLY A 84 -11.97 -22.09 2.66
N ALA A 85 -12.60 -23.15 2.13
CA ALA A 85 -12.06 -24.04 1.11
C ALA A 85 -10.60 -24.44 1.40
N LYS A 86 -9.70 -24.43 0.39
CA LYS A 86 -8.27 -24.76 0.62
C LYS A 86 -7.45 -23.62 1.21
N GLN A 87 -7.85 -22.38 0.93
CA GLN A 87 -7.18 -21.13 1.31
C GLN A 87 -8.16 -19.98 1.15
N ASN A 88 -8.02 -18.91 1.93
CA ASN A 88 -8.80 -17.69 1.72
C ASN A 88 -8.45 -17.01 0.38
N ARG A 89 -9.44 -16.33 -0.19
CA ARG A 89 -9.37 -15.66 -1.50
C ARG A 89 -9.94 -14.26 -1.41
N VAL A 90 -9.44 -13.35 -2.24
CA VAL A 90 -10.10 -12.06 -2.51
C VAL A 90 -10.51 -11.97 -3.96
N VAL A 91 -11.66 -11.36 -4.24
CA VAL A 91 -12.14 -11.16 -5.61
C VAL A 91 -11.28 -10.13 -6.35
N ASN A 92 -10.94 -10.37 -7.62
CA ASN A 92 -10.03 -9.49 -8.37
C ASN A 92 -10.71 -8.31 -9.06
N THR A 93 -12.03 -8.34 -9.19
CA THR A 93 -12.81 -7.26 -9.80
C THR A 93 -14.25 -7.29 -9.28
N THR A 94 -14.95 -6.16 -9.35
CA THR A 94 -16.38 -6.13 -9.06
C THR A 94 -17.16 -6.87 -10.15
N ILE A 95 -18.09 -7.74 -9.73
CA ILE A 95 -18.90 -8.56 -10.64
C ILE A 95 -20.36 -8.43 -10.19
N LEU A 96 -21.24 -8.03 -11.09
CA LEU A 96 -22.68 -8.21 -10.92
C LEU A 96 -23.08 -9.54 -11.55
N LEU A 97 -23.00 -10.60 -10.75
CA LEU A 97 -23.25 -11.98 -11.16
C LEU A 97 -24.73 -12.16 -11.50
N LYS A 98 -25.02 -12.80 -12.64
CA LYS A 98 -26.40 -13.00 -13.09
C LYS A 98 -27.13 -14.00 -12.20
N GLU A 99 -28.42 -13.83 -12.05
CA GLU A 99 -29.37 -14.84 -11.57
C GLU A 99 -29.21 -16.15 -12.38
N HIS A 100 -29.50 -17.29 -11.74
CA HIS A 100 -29.50 -18.61 -12.36
C HIS A 100 -28.26 -18.91 -13.21
N SER A 101 -27.08 -18.58 -12.69
CA SER A 101 -25.83 -18.64 -13.46
C SER A 101 -24.67 -19.29 -12.71
N LYS A 102 -23.84 -20.00 -13.47
CA LYS A 102 -22.54 -20.50 -13.03
C LYS A 102 -21.43 -19.71 -13.71
N THR A 103 -20.58 -19.05 -12.92
CA THR A 103 -19.47 -18.23 -13.42
C THR A 103 -18.17 -18.61 -12.74
N VAL A 104 -17.09 -18.69 -13.52
CA VAL A 104 -15.74 -18.80 -12.97
C VAL A 104 -15.21 -17.38 -12.73
N ILE A 105 -14.88 -17.05 -11.49
CA ILE A 105 -14.44 -15.72 -11.10
C ILE A 105 -12.93 -15.68 -10.83
N PRO A 106 -12.27 -14.56 -11.18
CA PRO A 106 -10.85 -14.35 -10.90
C PRO A 106 -10.66 -13.96 -9.44
N VAL A 107 -9.72 -14.62 -8.77
CA VAL A 107 -9.38 -14.38 -7.37
C VAL A 107 -7.88 -14.37 -7.15
N SER A 108 -7.48 -13.82 -6.01
CA SER A 108 -6.10 -13.93 -5.51
C SER A 108 -6.07 -14.53 -4.12
N CYS A 109 -5.08 -15.38 -3.85
CA CYS A 109 -4.88 -16.00 -2.55
C CYS A 109 -4.38 -14.98 -1.52
N VAL A 110 -4.97 -14.99 -0.32
CA VAL A 110 -4.55 -14.16 0.82
C VAL A 110 -4.17 -14.99 2.06
N GLU A 111 -3.81 -16.26 1.83
CA GLU A 111 -3.38 -17.22 2.85
C GLU A 111 -2.41 -18.23 2.23
N GLN A 112 -1.10 -17.98 2.33
CA GLN A 112 -0.08 -18.72 1.57
C GLN A 112 0.19 -20.14 2.11
N GLY A 113 0.16 -20.32 3.44
CA GLY A 113 0.66 -21.51 4.14
C GLY A 113 -0.34 -22.66 4.29
N ARG A 114 -1.60 -22.48 3.89
CA ARG A 114 -2.62 -23.54 3.92
C ARG A 114 -2.82 -24.14 2.54
N TRP A 115 -2.93 -25.47 2.39
CA TRP A 115 -3.41 -26.09 1.13
C TRP A 115 -4.19 -27.37 1.43
N HIS A 116 -5.19 -27.24 2.29
CA HIS A 116 -6.13 -28.31 2.64
C HIS A 116 -7.49 -27.71 2.96
N TYR A 117 -8.55 -28.49 2.76
CA TYR A 117 -9.91 -28.04 3.01
C TYR A 117 -10.13 -27.69 4.49
N ALA A 118 -10.62 -26.48 4.76
CA ALA A 118 -11.24 -26.08 6.02
C ALA A 118 -12.77 -26.20 5.96
N SER A 119 -13.34 -26.05 4.77
CA SER A 119 -14.77 -26.23 4.44
C SER A 119 -14.89 -26.66 2.97
N ARG A 120 -16.06 -27.14 2.54
CA ARG A 120 -16.31 -27.44 1.11
C ARG A 120 -16.63 -26.19 0.28
N GLU A 121 -17.23 -25.20 0.93
CA GLU A 121 -17.70 -23.96 0.32
C GLU A 121 -17.04 -22.76 1.00
N PHE A 122 -16.90 -21.67 0.26
CA PHE A 122 -16.45 -20.39 0.81
C PHE A 122 -17.61 -19.67 1.52
N GLN A 123 -17.26 -18.86 2.51
CA GLN A 123 -18.18 -18.02 3.27
C GLN A 123 -17.74 -16.55 3.23
N ASP A 124 -18.66 -15.65 3.57
CA ASP A 124 -18.33 -14.24 3.82
C ASP A 124 -17.41 -14.15 5.05
N SER A 125 -16.25 -13.52 4.88
CA SER A 125 -15.32 -13.27 5.98
C SER A 125 -15.74 -12.07 6.83
N GLY A 126 -16.58 -11.17 6.30
CA GLY A 126 -16.85 -9.85 6.85
C GLY A 126 -15.76 -8.82 6.55
N ASN A 127 -14.70 -9.19 5.84
CA ASN A 127 -13.56 -8.32 5.54
C ASN A 127 -13.45 -8.03 4.03
N VAL A 128 -12.91 -6.85 3.76
CA VAL A 128 -12.40 -6.46 2.44
C VAL A 128 -10.90 -6.27 2.60
N MET A 129 -10.10 -6.62 1.60
CA MET A 129 -8.65 -6.40 1.60
C MET A 129 -8.30 -4.94 1.93
N ALA A 130 -7.22 -4.71 2.69
CA ALA A 130 -6.75 -3.38 3.04
C ALA A 130 -6.63 -2.46 1.80
N ALA A 131 -7.02 -1.19 1.93
CA ALA A 131 -7.18 -0.28 0.79
C ALA A 131 -5.88 -0.13 -0.04
N ASN A 132 -4.73 0.05 0.60
CA ASN A 132 -3.43 0.07 -0.06
C ASN A 132 -3.13 -1.21 -0.88
N LEU A 133 -3.45 -2.39 -0.35
CA LEU A 133 -3.27 -3.67 -1.04
C LEU A 133 -4.30 -3.85 -2.16
N ARG A 134 -5.53 -3.39 -1.99
CA ARG A 134 -6.53 -3.33 -3.07
C ARG A 134 -6.04 -2.48 -4.23
N ALA A 135 -5.40 -1.34 -3.98
CA ALA A 135 -4.83 -0.49 -5.02
C ALA A 135 -3.68 -1.20 -5.77
N ARG A 136 -2.76 -1.87 -5.08
CA ARG A 136 -1.69 -2.68 -5.70
C ARG A 136 -2.25 -3.79 -6.58
N LYS A 137 -3.17 -4.59 -6.02
CA LYS A 137 -3.86 -5.67 -6.72
C LYS A 137 -4.63 -5.15 -7.94
N GLY A 138 -5.35 -4.05 -7.78
CA GLY A 138 -6.11 -3.38 -8.83
C GLY A 138 -5.24 -2.93 -9.99
N ARG A 139 -4.04 -2.39 -9.72
CA ARG A 139 -3.07 -2.02 -10.78
C ARG A 139 -2.64 -3.23 -11.60
N ALA A 140 -2.25 -4.32 -10.94
CA ALA A 140 -1.88 -5.56 -11.61
C ALA A 140 -3.05 -6.13 -12.45
N VAL A 141 -4.28 -6.06 -11.95
CA VAL A 141 -5.48 -6.46 -12.69
C VAL A 141 -5.71 -5.58 -13.92
N SER A 142 -5.57 -4.26 -13.80
CA SER A 142 -5.68 -3.33 -14.94
C SER A 142 -4.62 -3.60 -16.02
N GLU A 143 -3.39 -3.90 -15.61
CA GLU A 143 -2.29 -4.26 -16.52
C GLU A 143 -2.53 -5.60 -17.22
N SER A 144 -2.98 -6.63 -16.48
CA SER A 144 -3.35 -7.93 -17.05
C SER A 144 -4.49 -7.79 -18.06
N LEU A 145 -5.52 -7.02 -17.70
CA LEU A 145 -6.69 -6.83 -18.56
C LEU A 145 -6.31 -6.08 -19.85
N ALA A 146 -5.42 -5.10 -19.76
CA ALA A 146 -4.91 -4.36 -20.92
C ALA A 146 -3.98 -5.20 -21.82
N SER A 147 -3.19 -6.11 -21.25
CA SER A 147 -2.19 -6.89 -21.98
C SER A 147 -2.72 -8.19 -22.58
N ASN A 148 -3.62 -8.89 -21.88
CA ASN A 148 -4.06 -10.23 -22.25
C ASN A 148 -5.55 -10.51 -22.00
N GLY A 149 -6.34 -9.51 -21.58
CA GLY A 149 -7.78 -9.65 -21.37
C GLY A 149 -8.19 -10.43 -20.11
N ARG A 150 -7.23 -10.82 -19.25
CA ARG A 150 -7.51 -11.53 -17.99
C ARG A 150 -7.52 -10.56 -16.81
N ARG A 151 -8.32 -10.88 -15.78
CA ARG A 151 -8.34 -10.14 -14.49
C ARG A 151 -7.41 -10.77 -13.46
N ALA A 152 -6.19 -11.12 -13.87
CA ALA A 152 -5.20 -11.70 -12.98
C ALA A 152 -4.47 -10.60 -12.20
N SER A 153 -4.27 -10.78 -10.89
CA SER A 153 -3.32 -9.96 -10.12
C SER A 153 -1.94 -10.62 -10.10
N ASN A 154 -0.96 -9.94 -9.47
CA ASN A 154 0.30 -10.56 -9.10
C ASN A 154 0.18 -11.27 -7.74
N GLN A 155 0.18 -12.60 -7.74
CA GLN A 155 0.01 -13.40 -6.53
C GLN A 155 1.14 -13.21 -5.50
N GLY A 156 2.38 -13.06 -5.97
CA GLY A 156 3.54 -12.83 -5.10
C GLY A 156 3.48 -11.45 -4.44
N ASP A 157 3.03 -10.42 -5.17
CA ASP A 157 2.83 -9.07 -4.63
C ASP A 157 1.71 -9.03 -3.58
N VAL A 158 0.64 -9.80 -3.79
CA VAL A 158 -0.44 -9.95 -2.80
C VAL A 158 0.08 -10.57 -1.50
N TRP A 159 0.85 -11.67 -1.59
CA TRP A 159 1.43 -12.30 -0.39
C TRP A 159 2.43 -11.39 0.32
N ALA A 160 3.33 -10.74 -0.41
CA ALA A 160 4.25 -9.77 0.16
C ALA A 160 3.50 -8.64 0.89
N GLY A 161 2.42 -8.13 0.31
CA GLY A 161 1.58 -7.11 0.95
C GLY A 161 0.87 -7.60 2.23
N VAL A 162 0.41 -8.85 2.26
CA VAL A 162 -0.19 -9.45 3.47
C VAL A 162 0.89 -9.64 4.56
N GLU A 163 2.09 -10.06 4.19
CA GLU A 163 3.23 -10.21 5.10
C GLU A 163 3.69 -8.85 5.66
N GLU A 164 3.85 -7.83 4.80
CA GLU A 164 4.14 -6.44 5.20
C GLU A 164 3.09 -5.94 6.21
N MET A 165 1.82 -6.24 5.97
CA MET A 165 0.73 -5.91 6.87
C MET A 165 0.84 -6.64 8.21
N ALA A 166 1.07 -7.95 8.21
CA ALA A 166 1.26 -8.72 9.43
C ALA A 166 2.44 -8.19 10.25
N CYS A 167 3.57 -7.89 9.61
CA CYS A 167 4.74 -7.25 10.23
C CYS A 167 4.40 -5.89 10.85
N SER A 168 3.64 -5.04 10.14
CA SER A 168 3.27 -3.70 10.64
C SER A 168 2.45 -3.74 11.94
N PHE A 169 1.66 -4.80 12.12
CA PHE A 169 0.84 -5.04 13.30
C PHE A 169 1.47 -6.07 14.26
N GLN A 170 2.71 -6.52 14.00
CA GLN A 170 3.42 -7.49 14.81
C GLN A 170 2.67 -8.83 14.99
N VAL A 171 1.93 -9.24 13.96
CA VAL A 171 1.15 -10.48 13.94
C VAL A 171 2.00 -11.62 13.42
N THR A 172 2.06 -12.71 14.18
CA THR A 172 2.57 -14.00 13.70
C THR A 172 1.39 -14.85 13.24
N SER A 173 1.40 -15.29 11.99
CA SER A 173 0.35 -16.13 11.39
C SER A 173 0.97 -17.43 10.88
N ASP A 174 0.43 -18.57 11.32
CA ASP A 174 0.91 -19.90 10.92
C ASP A 174 0.73 -20.16 9.41
N THR A 175 -0.31 -19.58 8.81
CA THR A 175 -0.64 -19.77 7.39
C THR A 175 -0.42 -18.50 6.56
N GLY A 176 0.05 -17.41 7.16
CA GLY A 176 0.16 -16.11 6.49
C GLY A 176 -1.21 -15.59 6.01
N ALA A 177 -2.27 -15.81 6.79
CA ALA A 177 -3.63 -15.39 6.43
C ALA A 177 -3.86 -13.91 6.73
N MET A 178 -4.41 -13.18 5.76
CA MET A 178 -4.84 -11.79 5.95
C MET A 178 -5.84 -11.63 7.10
N ARG A 179 -6.76 -12.60 7.24
CA ARG A 179 -7.77 -12.64 8.30
C ARG A 179 -7.15 -12.62 9.71
N ASP A 180 -5.97 -13.18 9.90
CA ASP A 180 -5.32 -13.22 11.22
C ASP A 180 -4.91 -11.81 11.68
N VAL A 181 -4.55 -10.93 10.73
CA VAL A 181 -4.31 -9.52 11.04
C VAL A 181 -5.58 -8.85 11.50
N TYR A 182 -6.69 -9.02 10.76
CA TYR A 182 -7.99 -8.50 11.15
C TYR A 182 -8.43 -9.00 12.53
N ALA A 183 -8.26 -10.30 12.79
CA ALA A 183 -8.60 -10.90 14.08
C ALA A 183 -7.75 -10.32 15.22
N HIS A 184 -6.46 -10.07 14.98
CA HIS A 184 -5.56 -9.47 15.97
C HIS A 184 -5.99 -8.05 16.35
N VAL A 185 -6.38 -7.22 15.38
CA VAL A 185 -6.76 -5.81 15.61
C VAL A 185 -8.28 -5.61 15.80
N GLU A 186 -9.05 -6.68 15.96
CA GLU A 186 -10.52 -6.62 15.98
C GLU A 186 -11.06 -5.66 17.05
N HIS A 187 -10.41 -5.64 18.21
CA HIS A 187 -10.78 -4.75 19.31
C HIS A 187 -10.62 -3.28 18.92
N ASP A 188 -9.46 -2.92 18.35
CA ASP A 188 -9.15 -1.55 17.95
C ASP A 188 -9.98 -1.11 16.75
N LEU A 189 -10.23 -2.01 15.79
CA LEU A 189 -11.16 -1.79 14.69
C LEU A 189 -12.56 -1.51 15.22
N THR A 190 -13.10 -2.37 16.09
CA THR A 190 -14.43 -2.17 16.68
C THR A 190 -14.51 -0.85 17.44
N ALA A 191 -13.49 -0.50 18.21
CA ALA A 191 -13.43 0.77 18.94
C ALA A 191 -13.43 1.98 17.99
N LEU A 192 -12.62 1.94 16.93
CA LEU A 192 -12.55 3.00 15.92
C LEU A 192 -13.87 3.16 15.17
N LEU A 193 -14.47 2.04 14.74
CA LEU A 193 -15.63 2.02 13.84
C LEU A 193 -16.94 2.45 14.52
N ARG A 194 -17.04 2.38 15.85
CA ARG A 194 -18.21 2.86 16.62
C ARG A 194 -18.56 4.33 16.40
N ALA A 195 -17.59 5.14 16.00
CA ALA A 195 -17.81 6.55 15.72
C ALA A 195 -18.47 6.82 14.36
N PHE A 196 -18.70 5.78 13.55
CA PHE A 196 -19.17 5.89 12.18
C PHE A 196 -20.47 5.12 12.00
N THR A 197 -21.51 5.79 11.51
CA THR A 197 -22.83 5.20 11.25
C THR A 197 -23.32 5.63 9.87
N PRO A 198 -23.86 4.70 9.05
CA PRO A 198 -24.43 5.08 7.77
C PRO A 198 -25.67 5.97 7.97
N VAL A 199 -25.82 7.01 7.15
CA VAL A 199 -26.98 7.91 7.19
C VAL A 199 -28.10 7.41 6.24
N PRO A 200 -29.38 7.75 6.48
CA PRO A 200 -30.48 7.31 5.63
C PRO A 200 -30.28 7.75 4.16
N GLY A 201 -30.37 6.79 3.24
CA GLY A 201 -30.22 7.04 1.79
C GLY A 201 -28.77 7.13 1.30
N GLN A 202 -27.78 6.91 2.16
CA GLN A 202 -26.36 6.96 1.79
C GLN A 202 -26.02 5.90 0.73
N ARG A 203 -25.22 6.32 -0.25
CA ARG A 203 -24.80 5.50 -1.40
C ARG A 203 -23.29 5.36 -1.53
N GLY A 204 -22.52 6.13 -0.77
CA GLY A 204 -21.06 6.06 -0.81
C GLY A 204 -20.39 6.67 0.41
N ILE A 205 -19.06 6.65 0.41
CA ILE A 205 -18.19 7.34 1.37
C ILE A 205 -16.97 7.89 0.64
N ALA A 206 -16.59 9.13 0.96
CA ALA A 206 -15.22 9.59 0.77
C ALA A 206 -14.48 9.42 2.09
N VAL A 207 -13.38 8.68 2.07
CA VAL A 207 -12.60 8.31 3.25
C VAL A 207 -11.34 9.16 3.29
N PHE A 208 -11.06 9.72 4.46
CA PHE A 208 -9.90 10.53 4.75
C PHE A 208 -9.08 9.86 5.83
N ILE A 209 -7.76 9.81 5.62
CA ILE A 209 -6.82 9.33 6.63
C ILE A 209 -5.72 10.38 6.79
N GLY A 210 -5.48 10.83 8.02
CA GLY A 210 -4.50 11.88 8.31
C GLY A 210 -4.79 13.22 7.62
N GLY A 211 -6.07 13.49 7.33
CA GLY A 211 -6.51 14.71 6.64
C GLY A 211 -6.39 14.69 5.12
N ARG A 212 -6.03 13.55 4.51
CA ARG A 212 -5.92 13.36 3.06
C ARG A 212 -6.98 12.39 2.56
N VAL A 213 -7.49 12.57 1.34
CA VAL A 213 -8.41 11.61 0.72
C VAL A 213 -7.68 10.29 0.48
N ALA A 214 -8.08 9.24 1.19
CA ALA A 214 -7.58 7.88 1.05
C ALA A 214 -8.34 7.12 -0.05
N GLY A 215 -9.62 7.43 -0.25
CA GLY A 215 -10.40 6.83 -1.33
C GLY A 215 -11.86 7.28 -1.34
N VAL A 216 -12.56 6.86 -2.39
CA VAL A 216 -13.99 7.06 -2.57
C VAL A 216 -14.62 5.73 -2.97
N GLU A 217 -15.64 5.33 -2.23
CA GLU A 217 -16.45 4.14 -2.48
C GLU A 217 -17.89 4.57 -2.75
N TYR A 218 -18.55 3.92 -3.72
CA TYR A 218 -19.94 4.20 -4.05
C TYR A 218 -20.63 2.96 -4.62
N LEU A 219 -21.87 2.73 -4.17
CA LEU A 219 -22.79 1.70 -4.67
C LEU A 219 -24.10 2.34 -5.07
N SER A 220 -24.71 1.85 -6.15
CA SER A 220 -25.95 2.42 -6.65
C SER A 220 -27.15 2.24 -5.71
N GLN A 221 -27.18 1.22 -4.87
CA GLN A 221 -28.31 0.97 -3.97
C GLN A 221 -27.99 1.37 -2.52
N PRO A 222 -28.78 2.26 -1.89
CA PRO A 222 -28.60 2.60 -0.47
C PRO A 222 -28.67 1.39 0.46
N ARG A 223 -29.59 0.45 0.18
CA ARG A 223 -29.73 -0.80 0.95
C ARG A 223 -28.46 -1.63 0.90
N ALA A 224 -27.90 -1.83 -0.30
CA ALA A 224 -26.65 -2.57 -0.47
C ALA A 224 -25.47 -1.84 0.18
N PHE A 225 -25.38 -0.51 0.00
CA PHE A 225 -24.34 0.31 0.61
C PHE A 225 -24.34 0.17 2.14
N ALA A 226 -25.50 0.25 2.79
CA ALA A 226 -25.62 0.08 4.23
C ALA A 226 -25.13 -1.29 4.73
N LYS A 227 -25.30 -2.36 3.93
CA LYS A 227 -24.80 -3.71 4.24
C LYS A 227 -23.29 -3.86 4.09
N VAL A 228 -22.68 -3.05 3.22
CA VAL A 228 -21.23 -3.12 2.96
C VAL A 228 -20.42 -2.03 3.64
N PHE A 229 -21.08 -1.04 4.24
CA PHE A 229 -20.45 0.11 4.87
C PHE A 229 -19.33 -0.28 5.84
N GLU A 230 -19.63 -1.16 6.80
CA GLU A 230 -18.66 -1.55 7.83
C GLU A 230 -17.45 -2.28 7.23
N LYS A 231 -17.65 -3.24 6.33
CA LYS A 231 -16.54 -3.97 5.68
C LYS A 231 -15.67 -3.10 4.79
N LEU A 232 -16.26 -2.12 4.09
CA LEU A 232 -15.49 -1.13 3.34
C LEU A 232 -14.66 -0.27 4.28
N LEU A 233 -15.25 0.21 5.37
CA LEU A 233 -14.57 1.05 6.35
C LEU A 233 -13.45 0.30 7.06
N ARG A 234 -13.63 -0.99 7.40
CA ARG A 234 -12.58 -1.90 7.91
C ARG A 234 -11.36 -1.94 7.00
N SER A 235 -11.56 -1.94 5.68
CA SER A 235 -10.47 -1.95 4.69
C SER A 235 -9.59 -0.70 4.75
N TYR A 236 -10.16 0.46 5.11
CA TYR A 236 -9.42 1.72 5.29
C TYR A 236 -8.89 1.90 6.72
N ALA A 237 -9.62 1.37 7.71
CA ALA A 237 -9.30 1.48 9.12
C ALA A 237 -7.93 0.88 9.46
N LEU A 238 -7.51 -0.18 8.77
CA LEU A 238 -6.16 -0.75 8.96
C LEU A 238 -5.06 0.28 8.67
N ASP A 239 -5.17 1.04 7.58
CA ASP A 239 -4.19 2.07 7.27
C ASP A 239 -4.25 3.22 8.30
N ALA A 240 -5.45 3.57 8.79
CA ALA A 240 -5.60 4.56 9.85
C ALA A 240 -5.00 4.12 11.20
N LEU A 241 -5.10 2.84 11.57
CA LEU A 241 -4.53 2.29 12.80
C LEU A 241 -3.00 2.24 12.77
N ARG A 242 -2.37 2.18 11.58
CA ARG A 242 -0.91 2.24 11.43
C ARG A 242 -0.33 3.62 11.74
N LEU A 243 -1.12 4.69 11.60
CA LEU A 243 -0.65 6.05 11.81
C LEU A 243 -0.30 6.32 13.28
N ARG A 244 1.00 6.40 13.57
CA ARG A 244 1.56 6.63 14.92
C ARG A 244 1.28 8.02 15.50
N LYS A 245 0.92 9.00 14.66
CA LYS A 245 0.50 10.34 15.11
C LYS A 245 -0.98 10.53 14.85
N PRO A 246 -1.78 10.86 15.87
CA PRO A 246 -3.16 11.28 15.65
C PRO A 246 -3.13 12.64 14.96
N GLY A 247 -3.10 12.65 13.63
CA GLY A 247 -3.61 13.79 12.90
C GLY A 247 -5.08 13.95 13.28
N SER A 248 -5.57 15.18 13.43
CA SER A 248 -7.02 15.39 13.49
C SER A 248 -7.62 14.85 12.20
N GLY A 249 -8.49 13.84 12.28
CA GLY A 249 -9.29 13.36 11.15
C GLY A 249 -10.18 14.47 10.60
N THR A 250 -9.60 15.42 9.86
CA THR A 250 -10.33 16.47 9.16
C THR A 250 -10.70 15.94 7.79
N ALA A 251 -11.97 16.07 7.42
CA ALA A 251 -12.40 15.85 6.06
C ALA A 251 -12.89 17.18 5.48
N ASP A 252 -12.33 17.55 4.34
CA ASP A 252 -12.76 18.70 3.57
C ASP A 252 -13.54 18.21 2.34
N PRO A 253 -14.85 18.50 2.23
CA PRO A 253 -15.63 18.14 1.05
C PRO A 253 -15.03 18.65 -0.26
N GLU A 254 -14.32 19.78 -0.24
CA GLU A 254 -13.68 20.31 -1.45
C GLU A 254 -12.51 19.44 -1.91
N GLN A 255 -11.72 18.90 -0.98
CA GLN A 255 -10.69 17.90 -1.33
C GLN A 255 -11.30 16.64 -1.95
N ALA A 256 -12.44 16.16 -1.44
CA ALA A 256 -13.14 15.03 -2.04
C ALA A 256 -13.65 15.36 -3.45
N ARG A 257 -14.16 16.57 -3.69
CA ARG A 257 -14.57 17.04 -5.02
C ARG A 257 -13.39 17.10 -5.98
N GLN A 258 -12.27 17.65 -5.55
CA GLN A 258 -11.05 17.73 -6.35
C GLN A 258 -10.52 16.34 -6.69
N PHE A 259 -10.50 15.43 -5.71
CA PHE A 259 -10.10 14.04 -5.92
C PHE A 259 -10.99 13.35 -6.97
N LEU A 260 -12.32 13.53 -6.91
CA LEU A 260 -13.24 13.01 -7.93
C LEU A 260 -13.02 13.65 -9.31
N ALA A 261 -12.76 14.96 -9.37
CA ALA A 261 -12.49 15.66 -10.63
C ALA A 261 -11.21 15.15 -11.34
N THR A 262 -10.23 14.61 -10.60
CA THR A 262 -9.04 13.97 -11.21
C THR A 262 -9.43 12.78 -12.09
N ILE A 263 -10.55 12.10 -11.82
CA ILE A 263 -11.05 10.99 -12.64
C ILE A 263 -11.41 11.44 -14.05
N ALA A 264 -12.05 12.61 -14.19
CA ALA A 264 -12.52 13.09 -15.48
C ALA A 264 -11.37 13.35 -16.46
N THR A 265 -10.15 13.57 -15.93
CA THR A 265 -8.92 13.74 -16.71
C THR A 265 -8.04 12.48 -16.75
N SER A 266 -8.45 11.40 -16.06
CA SER A 266 -7.69 10.15 -15.98
C SER A 266 -7.87 9.27 -17.21
N ALA A 267 -6.91 8.37 -17.43
CA ALA A 267 -7.05 7.36 -18.47
C ALA A 267 -8.08 6.30 -18.04
N ILE A 268 -9.20 6.22 -18.76
CA ILE A 268 -10.27 5.25 -18.53
C ILE A 268 -10.29 4.23 -19.66
N LYS A 269 -10.11 2.95 -19.33
CA LYS A 269 -10.26 1.83 -20.27
C LYS A 269 -11.48 1.00 -19.90
N SER A 270 -12.31 0.66 -20.87
CA SER A 270 -13.59 -0.02 -20.64
C SER A 270 -13.62 -1.41 -21.27
N TYR A 271 -14.12 -2.40 -20.53
CA TYR A 271 -14.18 -3.80 -20.93
C TYR A 271 -15.56 -4.39 -20.59
N ASP A 272 -15.92 -5.50 -21.22
CA ASP A 272 -17.14 -6.22 -20.83
C ASP A 272 -16.94 -6.87 -19.47
N ALA A 273 -17.91 -6.70 -18.56
CA ALA A 273 -17.84 -7.32 -17.24
C ALA A 273 -18.08 -8.84 -17.33
N LEU A 274 -17.66 -9.60 -16.31
CA LEU A 274 -17.89 -11.05 -16.25
C LEU A 274 -19.37 -11.42 -16.02
N GLY A 275 -20.17 -10.47 -15.54
CA GLY A 275 -21.61 -10.60 -15.33
C GLY A 275 -22.37 -9.57 -16.16
N TYR A 276 -23.26 -8.80 -15.54
CA TYR A 276 -23.90 -7.67 -16.20
C TYR A 276 -22.96 -6.46 -16.32
N GLY A 277 -23.09 -5.72 -17.43
CA GLY A 277 -22.52 -4.38 -17.57
C GLY A 277 -21.12 -4.30 -18.16
N ARG A 278 -20.51 -3.14 -17.96
CA ARG A 278 -19.14 -2.81 -18.38
C ARG A 278 -18.29 -2.46 -17.18
N GLU A 279 -17.08 -3.01 -17.12
CA GLU A 279 -16.07 -2.59 -16.14
C GLU A 279 -15.19 -1.49 -16.75
N HIS A 280 -14.91 -0.46 -15.96
CA HIS A 280 -14.06 0.66 -16.33
C HIS A 280 -12.85 0.68 -15.40
N ARG A 281 -11.64 0.62 -15.96
CA ARG A 281 -10.38 0.73 -15.24
C ARG A 281 -9.88 2.15 -15.32
N ILE A 282 -9.66 2.75 -14.15
CA ILE A 282 -9.28 4.15 -14.00
C ILE A 282 -7.85 4.18 -13.50
N ALA A 283 -6.97 4.82 -14.28
CA ALA A 283 -5.58 5.05 -13.91
C ALA A 283 -5.28 6.55 -14.05
N GLY A 284 -5.16 7.22 -12.90
CA GLY A 284 -4.75 8.61 -12.77
C GLY A 284 -3.46 8.73 -11.97
N ALA A 285 -2.86 9.92 -11.99
CA ALA A 285 -1.67 10.22 -11.18
C ALA A 285 -1.98 10.17 -9.68
N GLU A 286 -3.17 10.62 -9.27
CA GLU A 286 -3.58 10.75 -7.87
C GLU A 286 -4.48 9.61 -7.37
N ALA A 287 -5.09 8.86 -8.29
CA ALA A 287 -6.04 7.81 -7.96
C ALA A 287 -5.94 6.63 -8.91
N HIS A 288 -6.10 5.43 -8.37
CA HIS A 288 -6.34 4.21 -9.12
C HIS A 288 -7.67 3.61 -8.69
N GLY A 289 -8.40 3.01 -9.63
CA GLY A 289 -9.64 2.35 -9.26
C GLY A 289 -10.38 1.69 -10.40
N ALA A 290 -11.63 1.31 -10.10
CA ALA A 290 -12.53 0.71 -11.06
C ALA A 290 -13.98 1.12 -10.83
N ALA A 291 -14.77 1.10 -11.90
CA ALA A 291 -16.20 1.30 -11.85
C ALA A 291 -16.93 0.19 -12.63
N LEU A 292 -18.16 -0.12 -12.22
CA LEU A 292 -19.07 -1.02 -12.92
C LEU A 292 -20.33 -0.24 -13.32
N THR A 293 -20.66 -0.26 -14.61
CA THR A 293 -21.90 0.36 -15.12
C THR A 293 -22.83 -0.68 -15.74
N VAL A 294 -24.14 -0.54 -15.49
CA VAL A 294 -25.21 -1.39 -16.04
C VAL A 294 -26.40 -0.50 -16.37
N ASP A 295 -26.95 -0.59 -17.58
CA ASP A 295 -28.13 0.18 -18.02
C ASP A 295 -28.10 1.67 -17.64
N ASP A 296 -26.97 2.33 -17.95
CA ASP A 296 -26.70 3.74 -17.61
C ASP A 296 -26.64 4.08 -16.11
N ALA A 297 -26.66 3.10 -15.22
CA ALA A 297 -26.39 3.28 -13.81
C ALA A 297 -24.93 2.97 -13.46
N LEU A 298 -24.32 3.82 -12.64
CA LEU A 298 -23.06 3.51 -11.96
C LEU A 298 -23.37 2.56 -10.80
N VAL A 299 -23.23 1.25 -11.01
CA VAL A 299 -23.54 0.22 -9.99
C VAL A 299 -22.54 0.25 -8.85
N HIS A 300 -21.26 0.40 -9.17
CA HIS A 300 -20.17 0.46 -8.20
C HIS A 300 -19.05 1.38 -8.69
N LEU A 301 -18.40 2.07 -7.76
CA LEU A 301 -17.16 2.81 -7.97
C LEU A 301 -16.28 2.64 -6.73
N SER A 302 -15.04 2.22 -6.94
CA SER A 302 -13.99 2.16 -5.93
C SER A 302 -12.78 2.91 -6.45
N LEU A 303 -12.37 3.96 -5.76
CA LEU A 303 -11.20 4.76 -6.04
C LEU A 303 -10.32 4.81 -4.81
N ILE A 304 -9.03 4.60 -5.00
CA ILE A 304 -8.06 4.59 -3.91
C ILE A 304 -6.94 5.56 -4.29
N GLY A 305 -6.60 6.45 -3.36
CA GLY A 305 -5.52 7.41 -3.53
C GLY A 305 -4.20 6.69 -3.77
N THR A 306 -3.42 7.16 -4.73
CA THR A 306 -2.05 6.68 -4.97
C THR A 306 -1.05 7.32 -4.02
N ALA A 307 -1.44 8.44 -3.39
CA ALA A 307 -0.64 9.12 -2.40
C ALA A 307 -0.56 8.28 -1.11
N PRO A 308 0.65 8.04 -0.59
CA PRO A 308 0.86 7.33 0.66
C PRO A 308 0.19 8.06 1.81
N ILE A 309 -0.54 7.29 2.62
CA ILE A 309 -1.29 7.78 3.77
C ILE A 309 -0.35 8.21 4.91
N ASP A 310 0.86 7.66 4.94
CA ASP A 310 1.88 7.91 5.98
C ASP A 310 2.89 8.99 5.58
N GLY A 311 2.49 10.07 4.90
CA GLY A 311 3.35 11.26 4.68
C GLY A 311 4.72 11.03 4.02
N GLY A 312 4.98 9.84 3.49
CA GLY A 312 6.23 9.41 2.90
C GLY A 312 5.92 8.37 1.84
N ASP A 313 6.30 8.67 0.60
CA ASP A 313 6.17 7.74 -0.51
C ASP A 313 7.06 6.53 -0.31
N GLU A 314 6.43 5.37 -0.09
CA GLU A 314 7.13 4.07 -0.08
C GLU A 314 7.85 3.82 -1.41
N THR A 315 7.51 4.55 -2.48
CA THR A 315 8.10 4.41 -3.82
C THR A 315 8.84 5.64 -4.35
N THR A 316 8.42 6.88 -4.07
CA THR A 316 9.19 8.06 -4.49
C THR A 316 10.30 8.39 -3.51
N VAL A 317 11.51 8.13 -4.02
CA VAL A 317 12.76 8.45 -3.37
C VAL A 317 13.25 9.81 -3.88
N PRO A 318 13.95 10.61 -3.07
CA PRO A 318 14.31 11.99 -3.43
C PRO A 318 15.24 12.07 -4.65
N PHE A 319 15.95 11.00 -4.96
CA PHE A 319 16.77 10.87 -6.17
C PHE A 319 17.09 9.39 -6.49
N PRO A 320 17.45 9.07 -7.76
CA PRO A 320 17.84 7.72 -8.15
C PRO A 320 18.97 7.15 -7.28
N ARG A 321 18.96 5.84 -7.03
CA ARG A 321 19.93 5.16 -6.14
C ARG A 321 19.84 5.61 -4.68
N SER A 322 18.63 5.96 -4.24
CA SER A 322 18.24 5.95 -2.84
C SER A 322 17.01 5.05 -2.68
N TYR A 323 16.78 4.55 -1.47
CA TYR A 323 15.73 3.60 -1.12
C TYR A 323 15.36 3.74 0.35
N TRP A 324 14.08 3.62 0.67
CA TRP A 324 13.64 3.59 2.06
C TRP A 324 14.00 2.25 2.68
N VAL A 325 14.72 2.29 3.80
CA VAL A 325 14.88 1.14 4.71
C VAL A 325 13.64 1.07 5.61
N ARG A 326 13.20 2.23 6.09
CA ARG A 326 11.94 2.42 6.79
C ARG A 326 11.27 3.68 6.25
N PRO A 327 10.12 3.58 5.55
CA PRO A 327 9.46 4.71 4.90
C PRO A 327 9.27 5.92 5.84
N GLY A 328 9.60 7.11 5.34
CA GLY A 328 9.49 8.38 6.08
C GLY A 328 10.45 8.55 7.26
N GLN A 329 11.30 7.56 7.55
CA GLN A 329 12.15 7.55 8.76
C GLN A 329 13.62 7.27 8.46
N LEU A 330 13.91 6.20 7.74
CA LEU A 330 15.28 5.78 7.45
C LEU A 330 15.45 5.59 5.95
N LEU A 331 16.13 6.54 5.33
CA LEU A 331 16.48 6.50 3.91
C LEU A 331 17.95 6.07 3.77
N ALA A 332 18.24 5.23 2.78
CA ALA A 332 19.59 4.85 2.42
C ALA A 332 19.87 5.20 0.96
N GLY A 333 21.12 5.44 0.59
CA GLY A 333 21.42 5.72 -0.82
C GLY A 333 22.86 6.09 -1.12
N CYS A 334 23.07 6.50 -2.37
CA CYS A 334 24.36 6.99 -2.85
C CYS A 334 24.67 8.41 -2.34
N TYR A 335 25.93 8.80 -2.49
CA TYR A 335 26.43 10.15 -2.24
C TYR A 335 25.45 11.23 -2.71
N PRO A 336 24.96 12.14 -1.84
CA PRO A 336 23.89 13.07 -2.20
C PRO A 336 24.38 14.32 -2.95
N GLY A 337 25.69 14.60 -2.94
CA GLY A 337 26.29 15.64 -3.76
C GLY A 337 26.33 15.30 -5.27
N ALA A 338 26.94 16.19 -6.06
CA ALA A 338 27.20 16.00 -7.48
C ALA A 338 28.28 16.98 -7.96
N PRO A 339 29.00 16.68 -9.07
CA PRO A 339 29.91 17.64 -9.71
C PRO A 339 29.19 18.92 -10.18
N GLY A 340 27.95 18.78 -10.66
CA GLY A 340 27.12 19.89 -11.10
C GLY A 340 26.29 20.50 -9.95
N PRO A 341 26.35 21.81 -9.70
CA PRO A 341 25.66 22.45 -8.58
C PRO A 341 24.13 22.34 -8.68
N ARG A 342 23.57 22.31 -9.90
CA ARG A 342 22.13 22.11 -10.11
C ARG A 342 21.66 20.73 -9.69
N GLU A 343 22.42 19.70 -10.02
CA GLU A 343 22.09 18.32 -9.63
C GLU A 343 22.24 18.13 -8.13
N ALA A 344 23.31 18.66 -7.54
CA ALA A 344 23.50 18.66 -6.09
C ALA A 344 22.33 19.34 -5.38
N SER A 345 21.95 20.55 -5.80
CA SER A 345 20.78 21.26 -5.26
C SER A 345 19.50 20.44 -5.36
N ARG A 346 19.25 19.77 -6.50
CA ARG A 346 18.06 18.96 -6.70
C ARG A 346 18.00 17.80 -5.72
N LYS A 347 19.10 17.06 -5.54
CA LYS A 347 19.17 15.91 -4.64
C LYS A 347 19.00 16.33 -3.18
N LEU A 348 19.72 17.37 -2.76
CA LEU A 348 19.67 17.89 -1.39
C LEU A 348 18.30 18.47 -1.03
N ARG A 349 17.66 19.24 -1.94
CA ARG A 349 16.28 19.70 -1.75
C ARG A 349 15.31 18.54 -1.66
N GLY A 350 15.45 17.55 -2.54
CA GLY A 350 14.63 16.34 -2.52
C GLY A 350 14.69 15.63 -1.16
N MET A 351 15.87 15.53 -0.54
CA MET A 351 15.99 14.95 0.81
C MET A 351 15.22 15.75 1.86
N LEU A 352 15.36 17.07 1.85
CA LEU A 352 14.65 17.95 2.79
C LEU A 352 13.13 17.86 2.60
N ASP A 353 12.69 17.83 1.34
CA ASP A 353 11.28 17.69 0.92
C ASP A 353 10.72 16.33 1.32
N ALA A 354 11.55 15.28 1.27
CA ALA A 354 11.25 13.93 1.76
C ALA A 354 11.30 13.81 3.31
N GLY A 355 11.48 14.91 4.03
CA GLY A 355 11.42 14.93 5.50
C GLY A 355 12.75 14.61 6.20
N ILE A 356 13.86 14.42 5.50
CA ILE A 356 15.16 14.12 6.11
C ILE A 356 15.66 15.30 6.97
N ARG A 357 16.14 14.98 8.17
CA ARG A 357 16.65 15.94 9.18
C ARG A 357 18.01 15.54 9.75
N ALA A 358 18.47 14.31 9.53
CA ALA A 358 19.83 13.89 9.84
C ALA A 358 20.48 13.18 8.66
N VAL A 359 21.79 13.32 8.51
CA VAL A 359 22.59 12.60 7.52
C VAL A 359 23.75 11.89 8.19
N VAL A 360 23.85 10.57 7.99
CA VAL A 360 24.98 9.74 8.39
C VAL A 360 25.86 9.48 7.17
N ASN A 361 27.02 10.13 7.14
CA ASN A 361 27.99 10.05 6.06
C ASN A 361 29.08 9.02 6.40
N LEU A 362 29.13 7.93 5.63
CA LEU A 362 30.09 6.83 5.82
C LEU A 362 31.40 7.02 5.02
N MET A 363 31.56 8.14 4.30
CA MET A 363 32.72 8.41 3.45
C MET A 363 33.85 9.10 4.20
N GLU A 364 35.08 8.73 3.84
CA GLU A 364 36.28 9.42 4.32
C GLU A 364 36.35 10.85 3.72
N PRO A 365 36.86 11.85 4.45
CA PRO A 365 36.99 13.22 3.93
C PRO A 365 37.83 13.32 2.66
N GLU A 366 38.83 12.46 2.52
CA GLU A 366 39.77 12.42 1.40
C GLU A 366 39.36 11.42 0.30
N GLU A 367 38.17 10.83 0.38
CA GLU A 367 37.71 9.85 -0.61
C GLU A 367 37.60 10.47 -2.02
N THR A 368 37.98 9.71 -3.04
CA THR A 368 37.96 10.14 -4.45
C THR A 368 37.11 9.23 -5.31
N ASP A 369 36.62 9.75 -6.44
CA ASP A 369 35.98 8.93 -7.46
C ASP A 369 36.99 8.02 -8.20
N HIS A 370 36.49 7.22 -9.16
CA HIS A 370 37.32 6.30 -9.96
C HIS A 370 38.41 7.00 -10.81
N GLN A 371 38.34 8.32 -10.95
CA GLN A 371 39.31 9.14 -11.68
C GLN A 371 40.28 9.86 -10.73
N GLY A 372 40.23 9.57 -9.42
CA GLY A 372 41.06 10.22 -8.41
C GLY A 372 40.61 11.65 -8.08
N ARG A 373 39.38 12.05 -8.46
CA ARG A 373 38.87 13.38 -8.14
C ARG A 373 38.18 13.37 -6.77
N PRO A 374 38.47 14.34 -5.89
CA PRO A 374 37.83 14.42 -4.58
C PRO A 374 36.33 14.71 -4.72
N PHE A 375 35.53 14.17 -3.81
CA PHE A 375 34.11 14.51 -3.72
C PHE A 375 33.91 15.93 -3.20
N ILE A 376 33.01 16.70 -3.82
CA ILE A 376 32.70 18.09 -3.44
C ILE A 376 31.85 18.10 -2.17
N PRO A 377 32.33 18.54 -0.99
CA PRO A 377 31.54 18.55 0.24
C PRO A 377 30.17 19.19 0.05
N TYR A 378 29.13 18.55 0.58
CA TYR A 378 27.74 18.96 0.38
C TYR A 378 27.10 19.54 1.65
N GLU A 379 27.76 19.42 2.80
CA GLU A 379 27.23 19.77 4.12
C GLU A 379 26.83 21.24 4.19
N ASP A 380 27.72 22.16 3.83
CA ASP A 380 27.43 23.60 3.78
C ASP A 380 26.29 23.95 2.79
N HIS A 381 26.17 23.17 1.72
CA HIS A 381 25.08 23.32 0.77
C HIS A 381 23.76 22.88 1.37
N LEU A 382 23.74 21.72 2.04
CA LEU A 382 22.57 21.21 2.72
C LEU A 382 22.12 22.17 3.84
N TYR A 383 23.05 22.67 4.67
CA TYR A 383 22.74 23.63 5.73
C TYR A 383 22.13 24.93 5.19
N ARG A 384 22.66 25.45 4.07
CA ARG A 384 22.09 26.64 3.43
C ARG A 384 20.67 26.40 2.93
N LEU A 385 20.44 25.31 2.20
CA LEU A 385 19.11 24.95 1.68
C LEU A 385 18.10 24.68 2.81
N ALA A 386 18.56 24.11 3.91
CA ALA A 386 17.72 23.87 5.09
C ALA A 386 17.38 25.19 5.80
N SER A 387 18.35 26.08 5.98
CA SER A 387 18.14 27.40 6.58
C SER A 387 17.21 28.29 5.75
N GLU A 388 17.27 28.22 4.40
CA GLU A 388 16.33 28.90 3.50
C GLU A 388 14.87 28.47 3.71
N ARG A 389 14.64 27.34 4.39
CA ARG A 389 13.34 26.70 4.61
C ARG A 389 12.97 26.60 6.10
N ASP A 390 13.74 27.22 6.98
CA ASP A 390 13.59 27.10 8.45
C ASP A 390 13.59 25.63 8.95
N ILE A 391 14.43 24.80 8.33
CA ILE A 391 14.61 23.39 8.67
C ILE A 391 15.93 23.22 9.42
N ALA A 392 15.86 22.63 10.62
CA ALA A 392 17.06 22.13 11.30
C ALA A 392 17.51 20.81 10.67
N VAL A 393 18.78 20.72 10.31
CA VAL A 393 19.41 19.50 9.79
C VAL A 393 20.77 19.28 10.44
N THR A 394 21.16 18.03 10.67
CA THR A 394 22.48 17.66 11.22
C THR A 394 23.18 16.66 10.31
N CYS A 395 24.48 16.85 10.07
CA CYS A 395 25.31 15.86 9.39
C CYS A 395 26.32 15.26 10.38
N LEU A 396 26.34 13.93 10.48
CA LEU A 396 27.29 13.16 11.28
C LEU A 396 28.12 12.29 10.34
N ARG A 397 29.45 12.45 10.39
CA ARG A 397 30.38 11.64 9.59
C ARG A 397 30.99 10.53 10.45
N LEU A 398 30.77 9.28 10.05
CA LEU A 398 31.26 8.07 10.71
C LEU A 398 31.94 7.19 9.64
N PRO A 399 33.20 7.49 9.28
CA PRO A 399 33.82 6.95 8.08
C PRO A 399 34.07 5.44 8.18
N ILE A 400 33.79 4.75 7.07
CA ILE A 400 34.21 3.37 6.83
C ILE A 400 35.10 3.41 5.57
N PRO A 401 36.34 2.90 5.64
CA PRO A 401 37.22 2.84 4.47
C PRO A 401 36.54 2.11 3.30
N ASP A 402 36.77 2.58 2.08
CA ASP A 402 36.07 2.02 0.93
C ASP A 402 36.31 0.51 0.77
N GLN A 403 35.26 -0.22 0.38
CA GLN A 403 35.22 -1.68 0.31
C GLN A 403 35.51 -2.45 1.62
N CYS A 404 35.75 -1.76 2.74
CA CYS A 404 35.99 -2.40 4.03
C CYS A 404 34.71 -2.52 4.87
N VAL A 405 34.89 -3.08 6.08
CA VAL A 405 33.94 -3.06 7.19
C VAL A 405 34.59 -2.36 8.39
N PRO A 406 33.82 -1.65 9.24
CA PRO A 406 34.37 -1.09 10.47
C PRO A 406 34.58 -2.20 11.52
N THR A 407 35.20 -1.86 12.65
CA THR A 407 35.19 -2.77 13.82
C THR A 407 33.75 -2.96 14.31
N ARG A 408 33.48 -4.04 15.06
CA ARG A 408 32.14 -4.25 15.65
C ARG A 408 31.74 -3.09 16.57
N ASP A 409 32.65 -2.58 17.40
CA ASP A 409 32.36 -1.45 18.29
C ASP A 409 32.03 -0.18 17.50
N THR A 410 32.77 0.09 16.43
CA THR A 410 32.46 1.20 15.52
C THR A 410 31.13 1.00 14.80
N MET A 411 30.78 -0.22 14.39
CA MET A 411 29.45 -0.49 13.84
C MET A 411 28.35 -0.23 14.87
N ARG A 412 28.52 -0.66 16.13
CA ARG A 412 27.55 -0.34 17.20
C ARG A 412 27.37 1.17 17.36
N GLN A 413 28.46 1.94 17.37
CA GLN A 413 28.38 3.41 17.42
C GLN A 413 27.61 4.02 16.25
N ILE A 414 27.77 3.46 15.04
CA ILE A 414 27.00 3.89 13.86
C ILE A 414 25.51 3.59 14.05
N LEU A 415 25.17 2.37 14.48
CA LEU A 415 23.79 1.97 14.72
C LEU A 415 23.16 2.78 15.87
N ASP A 416 23.89 3.02 16.95
CA ASP A 416 23.47 3.85 18.08
C ASP A 416 23.14 5.28 17.65
N ALA A 417 23.96 5.87 16.79
CA ALA A 417 23.69 7.19 16.27
C ALA A 417 22.41 7.23 15.40
N ILE A 418 22.21 6.21 14.55
CA ILE A 418 21.00 6.08 13.74
C ILE A 418 19.77 5.93 14.65
N ASP A 419 19.84 5.03 15.63
CA ASP A 419 18.74 4.74 16.54
C ASP A 419 18.39 5.98 17.39
N ALA A 420 19.40 6.69 17.91
CA ALA A 420 19.19 7.93 18.64
C ALA A 420 18.49 9.02 17.78
N PHE A 421 18.81 9.14 16.49
CA PHE A 421 18.08 10.06 15.61
C PHE A 421 16.63 9.61 15.43
N LEU A 422 16.41 8.32 15.14
CA LEU A 422 15.08 7.78 14.89
C LEU A 422 14.17 7.84 16.11
N GLU A 423 14.68 7.53 17.31
CA GLU A 423 13.97 7.62 18.58
C GLU A 423 13.55 9.06 18.92
N ASN A 424 14.39 10.03 18.57
CA ASN A 424 14.06 11.45 18.68
C ASN A 424 13.15 11.97 17.54
N GLY A 425 12.61 11.08 16.70
CA GLY A 425 11.75 11.44 15.59
C GLY A 425 12.44 12.27 14.51
N THR A 426 13.75 12.07 14.31
CA THR A 426 14.58 12.75 13.31
C THR A 426 14.82 11.82 12.11
N PRO A 427 14.09 11.97 10.98
CA PRO A 427 14.29 11.11 9.83
C PRO A 427 15.72 11.23 9.28
N THR A 428 16.36 10.09 9.06
CA THR A 428 17.80 9.98 8.82
C THR A 428 18.09 9.41 7.44
N PHE A 429 19.05 10.02 6.75
CA PHE A 429 19.62 9.52 5.51
C PHE A 429 21.02 8.94 5.74
N ILE A 430 21.26 7.70 5.35
CA ILE A 430 22.57 7.05 5.43
C ILE A 430 23.16 6.87 4.03
N HIS A 431 24.41 7.26 3.83
CA HIS A 431 25.07 7.05 2.54
C HIS A 431 26.56 6.72 2.66
N CYS A 432 27.07 6.01 1.65
CA CYS A 432 28.48 5.99 1.28
C CYS A 432 28.60 6.62 -0.11
N TRP A 433 29.62 6.26 -0.91
CA TRP A 433 29.63 6.69 -2.30
C TRP A 433 28.52 6.03 -3.12
N GLY A 434 28.53 4.71 -3.20
CA GLY A 434 27.66 3.95 -4.10
C GLY A 434 26.26 3.63 -3.58
N GLY A 435 26.03 3.77 -2.26
CA GLY A 435 24.76 3.40 -1.62
C GLY A 435 24.50 1.90 -1.49
N LYS A 436 25.52 1.07 -1.71
CA LYS A 436 25.42 -0.41 -1.75
C LYS A 436 26.38 -1.14 -0.81
N GLY A 437 27.69 -0.91 -0.88
CA GLY A 437 28.67 -1.67 -0.11
C GLY A 437 28.61 -1.35 1.39
N ARG A 438 29.25 -0.25 1.80
CA ARG A 438 29.23 0.25 3.19
C ARG A 438 27.81 0.54 3.67
N THR A 439 27.00 1.24 2.87
CA THR A 439 25.59 1.50 3.20
C THR A 439 24.78 0.22 3.41
N GLY A 440 24.84 -0.74 2.47
CA GLY A 440 24.12 -2.00 2.61
C GLY A 440 24.61 -2.83 3.79
N THR A 441 25.89 -2.71 4.16
CA THR A 441 26.43 -3.35 5.38
C THR A 441 25.79 -2.76 6.64
N VAL A 442 25.75 -1.43 6.76
CA VAL A 442 25.11 -0.75 7.89
C VAL A 442 23.62 -1.05 7.95
N VAL A 443 22.92 -0.98 6.81
CA VAL A 443 21.48 -1.32 6.72
C VAL A 443 21.23 -2.77 7.11
N GLY A 444 22.05 -3.71 6.64
CA GLY A 444 21.92 -5.13 7.01
C GLY A 444 22.12 -5.37 8.51
N CYS A 445 23.12 -4.73 9.12
CA CYS A 445 23.34 -4.82 10.57
C CYS A 445 22.20 -4.15 11.36
N TRP A 446 21.68 -3.02 10.88
CA TRP A 446 20.52 -2.35 11.47
C TRP A 446 19.27 -3.24 11.44
N LEU A 447 18.98 -3.89 10.31
CA LEU A 447 17.87 -4.85 10.19
C LEU A 447 18.02 -6.03 11.18
N ALA A 448 19.24 -6.55 11.33
CA ALA A 448 19.55 -7.62 12.28
C ALA A 448 19.38 -7.16 13.73
N ARG A 449 19.93 -6.00 14.09
CA ARG A 449 19.83 -5.39 15.42
C ARG A 449 18.38 -5.25 15.87
N HIS A 450 17.52 -4.77 14.97
CA HIS A 450 16.10 -4.53 15.24
C HIS A 450 15.20 -5.77 15.07
N GLY A 451 15.78 -6.95 14.83
CA GLY A 451 15.04 -8.21 14.71
C GLY A 451 14.18 -8.31 13.45
N LEU A 452 14.42 -7.47 12.45
CA LEU A 452 13.64 -7.39 11.21
C LEU A 452 14.07 -8.46 10.19
N ALA A 453 15.35 -8.81 10.16
CA ALA A 453 15.91 -9.89 9.37
C ALA A 453 17.32 -10.23 9.88
N ASN A 454 17.74 -11.49 9.87
CA ASN A 454 19.07 -11.90 10.35
C ASN A 454 19.79 -12.76 9.30
N GLY A 455 21.10 -13.03 9.48
CA GLY A 455 21.82 -13.96 8.62
C GLY A 455 21.72 -13.61 7.13
N ASP A 456 21.35 -14.61 6.31
CA ASP A 456 21.10 -14.43 4.88
C ASP A 456 19.75 -13.75 4.58
N ASP A 457 18.77 -13.78 5.50
CA ASP A 457 17.52 -13.03 5.35
C ASP A 457 17.80 -11.53 5.34
N ALA A 458 18.73 -11.04 6.18
CA ALA A 458 19.13 -9.63 6.19
C ALA A 458 19.72 -9.20 4.83
N LEU A 459 20.54 -10.06 4.21
CA LEU A 459 21.09 -9.80 2.87
C LEU A 459 19.98 -9.76 1.81
N ARG A 460 19.03 -10.71 1.86
CA ARG A 460 17.88 -10.74 0.96
C ARG A 460 16.98 -9.52 1.14
N MET A 461 16.79 -9.06 2.38
CA MET A 461 16.01 -7.87 2.69
C MET A 461 16.68 -6.61 2.13
N VAL A 462 17.99 -6.42 2.34
CA VAL A 462 18.75 -5.30 1.71
C VAL A 462 18.59 -5.30 0.19
N GLN A 463 18.67 -6.47 -0.43
CA GLN A 463 18.47 -6.63 -1.86
C GLN A 463 17.04 -6.27 -2.31
N HIS A 464 16.03 -6.68 -1.54
CA HIS A 464 14.62 -6.38 -1.78
C HIS A 464 14.30 -4.88 -1.63
N LEU A 465 14.87 -4.21 -0.61
CA LEU A 465 14.71 -2.77 -0.40
C LEU A 465 15.28 -1.97 -1.59
N ARG A 466 16.35 -2.48 -2.20
CA ARG A 466 16.98 -1.89 -3.39
C ARG A 466 16.30 -2.24 -4.71
N ARG A 467 15.18 -2.97 -4.75
CA ARG A 467 14.57 -3.51 -6.00
C ARG A 467 14.30 -2.48 -7.09
N ASN A 468 14.08 -1.22 -6.73
CA ASN A 468 13.81 -0.11 -7.66
C ASN A 468 15.06 0.72 -8.00
N ASP A 469 16.22 0.40 -7.43
CA ASP A 469 17.51 1.01 -7.81
C ASP A 469 17.91 0.50 -9.21
N PRO A 470 18.26 1.38 -10.17
CA PRO A 470 18.75 0.96 -11.49
C PRO A 470 19.96 -0.01 -11.43
N THR A 471 20.69 0.01 -10.32
CA THR A 471 21.85 -0.85 -10.03
C THR A 471 21.52 -2.00 -9.07
N ALA A 472 20.23 -2.35 -8.90
CA ALA A 472 19.79 -3.44 -8.03
C ALA A 472 20.41 -4.79 -8.42
N HIS A 473 20.73 -5.02 -9.70
CA HIS A 473 21.41 -6.23 -10.16
C HIS A 473 22.81 -6.42 -9.54
N GLN A 474 23.41 -5.37 -8.96
CA GLN A 474 24.68 -5.44 -8.25
C GLN A 474 24.46 -5.82 -6.78
N PRO A 475 25.33 -6.68 -6.21
CA PRO A 475 25.18 -7.14 -4.83
C PRO A 475 25.27 -5.98 -3.82
N SER A 476 24.51 -6.09 -2.75
CA SER A 476 24.54 -5.21 -1.59
C SER A 476 24.31 -6.05 -0.32
N PRO A 477 25.28 -6.14 0.58
CA PRO A 477 26.61 -5.54 0.53
C PRO A 477 27.48 -6.06 -0.65
N GLU A 478 28.56 -5.36 -0.95
CA GLU A 478 29.27 -5.49 -2.24
C GLU A 478 30.25 -6.67 -2.28
N ASN A 479 30.82 -7.08 -1.14
CA ASN A 479 31.83 -8.12 -1.07
C ASN A 479 31.65 -9.06 0.13
N GLY A 480 32.44 -10.14 0.16
CA GLY A 480 32.29 -11.21 1.16
C GLY A 480 32.51 -10.76 2.60
N ILE A 481 33.45 -9.85 2.87
CA ILE A 481 33.72 -9.37 4.25
C ILE A 481 32.54 -8.56 4.79
N GLN A 482 31.90 -7.76 3.93
CA GLN A 482 30.70 -7.01 4.26
C GLN A 482 29.50 -7.92 4.51
N CYS A 483 29.26 -8.90 3.64
CA CYS A 483 28.20 -9.89 3.82
C CYS A 483 28.40 -10.69 5.13
N ASN A 484 29.64 -11.06 5.46
CA ASN A 484 29.94 -11.81 6.67
C ASN A 484 29.68 -10.98 7.94
N MET A 485 29.95 -9.66 7.91
CA MET A 485 29.61 -8.79 9.03
C MET A 485 28.10 -8.81 9.29
N VAL A 486 27.27 -8.59 8.26
CA VAL A 486 25.81 -8.63 8.35
C VAL A 486 25.31 -9.97 8.86
N ARG A 487 25.80 -11.08 8.28
CA ARG A 487 25.40 -12.44 8.72
C ARG A 487 25.68 -12.70 10.19
N SER A 488 26.80 -12.16 10.69
CA SER A 488 27.26 -12.41 12.05
C SER A 488 26.61 -11.49 13.10
N TRP A 489 25.88 -10.45 12.66
CA TRP A 489 25.27 -9.46 13.54
C TRP A 489 24.05 -10.06 14.26
N GLN A 490 23.99 -9.87 15.58
CA GLN A 490 22.92 -10.45 16.39
C GLN A 490 21.82 -9.42 16.72
N PRO A 491 20.58 -9.86 16.96
CA PRO A 491 19.53 -8.98 17.49
C PRO A 491 19.96 -8.30 18.78
N GLY A 492 19.71 -7.00 18.88
CA GLY A 492 20.08 -6.16 20.04
C GLY A 492 21.56 -5.79 20.16
N GLU A 493 22.45 -6.37 19.34
CA GLU A 493 23.85 -5.93 19.22
C GLU A 493 23.92 -4.57 18.51
#